data_AF-A0A0G0Q3G7-F1
#
_entry.id   AF-A0A0G0Q3G7-F1
#
_cell.length_a   1.000
_cell.length_b   1.000
_cell.length_c   1.000
_cell.angle_alpha   90.00
_cell.angle_beta   90.00
_cell.angle_gamma   90.00
#
_symmetry.space_group_name_H-M   'P 1'
#
loop_
_entity.id
_entity.type
_entity.pdbx_description
1 polymer ?
#
loop_
_entity_poly.entity_id
_entity_poly.type
_entity_poly.pdbx_seq_one_letter_code
_entity_poly.pdbx_strand_id
1 'polypeptide(L)'
;MFKIELGQKCLLDPSEISGPILLLGIPGQGKSVTMIQMALTLIKNKQKGLFFDTYGDLAETIKKLVKSKSSKANFAIFDANKISEKDIQKNIKDKFVIVFSRTAHEGFRKTRAKANEIVKKAYKFAQKGDWIIADQAFDIIDDVLLEKYLQTKKLGIKTVLADQTIMALSDKEKLQLKKAAGGYVIYKVRGLDANWFPKNVPIFKGKKLSETPKYEFYFASNKKIAKFKGVFPLKAI
;
A
#
# COMPACT_ATOMS: atom_id res chain seq x y z
N MET A 1 11.74 12.59 13.72
CA MET A 1 10.57 11.74 13.42
C MET A 1 9.82 12.38 12.27
N PHE A 2 9.58 11.67 11.16
CA PHE A 2 8.89 12.23 9.99
C PHE A 2 7.43 11.79 9.95
N LYS A 3 6.57 12.54 9.26
CA LYS A 3 5.16 12.20 9.04
C LYS A 3 4.91 11.98 7.55
N ILE A 4 3.96 11.10 7.22
CA ILE A 4 3.54 10.82 5.85
C ILE A 4 2.25 11.57 5.57
N GLU A 5 2.25 12.39 4.53
CA GLU A 5 1.04 13.09 4.09
C GLU A 5 0.20 12.14 3.23
N LEU A 6 -0.96 11.72 3.73
CA LEU A 6 -1.93 10.90 2.97
C LEU A 6 -2.93 11.77 2.21
N GLY A 7 -3.12 13.00 2.66
CA GLY A 7 -4.14 13.94 2.20
C GLY A 7 -3.90 15.32 2.78
N GLN A 8 -4.63 16.32 2.30
CA GLN A 8 -4.62 17.67 2.86
C GLN A 8 -4.94 17.60 4.36
N LYS A 9 -3.97 18.00 5.19
CA LYS A 9 -4.05 17.95 6.66
C LYS A 9 -4.21 16.53 7.27
N CYS A 10 -4.05 15.47 6.47
CA CYS A 10 -4.04 14.09 6.93
C CYS A 10 -2.60 13.61 7.03
N LEU A 11 -2.05 13.62 8.24
CA LEU A 11 -0.69 13.16 8.53
C LEU A 11 -0.74 11.82 9.24
N LEU A 12 -0.05 10.83 8.68
CA LEU A 12 0.19 9.54 9.28
C LEU A 12 1.54 9.54 9.98
N ASP A 13 1.54 9.28 11.28
CA ASP A 13 2.76 9.00 12.02
C ASP A 13 3.11 7.50 11.87
N PRO A 14 4.30 7.14 11.34
CA PRO A 14 4.73 5.76 11.26
C PRO A 14 4.64 4.97 12.57
N SER A 15 4.80 5.63 13.73
CA SER A 15 4.71 4.99 15.04
C SER A 15 3.30 4.53 15.40
N GLU A 16 2.27 5.18 14.86
CA GLU A 16 0.86 4.86 15.12
C GLU A 16 0.38 3.61 14.37
N ILE A 17 1.18 3.10 13.43
CA ILE A 17 0.85 1.93 12.63
C ILE A 17 1.02 0.66 13.47
N SER A 18 -0.09 0.15 13.98
CA SER A 18 -0.17 -1.05 14.82
C SER A 18 -0.51 -2.35 14.07
N GLY A 19 -0.56 -2.32 12.74
CA GLY A 19 -0.96 -3.41 11.85
C GLY A 19 -0.96 -2.96 10.39
N PRO A 20 -1.40 -3.78 9.41
CA PRO A 20 -1.47 -3.33 8.03
C PRO A 20 -2.49 -2.21 7.87
N ILE A 21 -2.21 -1.25 6.99
CA ILE A 21 -3.17 -0.24 6.54
C ILE A 21 -3.84 -0.78 5.29
N LEU A 22 -5.18 -0.82 5.30
CA LEU A 22 -5.96 -1.15 4.11
C LEU A 22 -6.27 0.14 3.34
N LEU A 23 -5.80 0.23 2.11
CA LEU A 23 -6.02 1.37 1.22
C LEU A 23 -6.96 0.95 0.08
N LEU A 24 -8.24 1.33 0.15
CA LEU A 24 -9.26 0.85 -0.78
C LEU A 24 -9.91 1.98 -1.56
N GLY A 25 -10.27 1.70 -2.81
CA GLY A 25 -10.99 2.64 -3.66
C GLY A 25 -11.12 2.17 -5.10
N ILE A 26 -12.26 2.47 -5.72
CA ILE A 26 -12.44 2.21 -7.16
C ILE A 26 -11.45 3.04 -8.00
N PRO A 27 -11.20 2.67 -9.27
CA PRO A 27 -10.35 3.45 -10.16
C PRO A 27 -10.79 4.92 -10.28
N GLY A 28 -9.81 5.82 -10.44
CA GLY A 28 -10.05 7.26 -10.66
C GLY A 28 -10.35 8.08 -9.39
N GLN A 29 -10.25 7.50 -8.19
CA GLN A 29 -10.57 8.21 -6.94
C GLN A 29 -9.38 8.85 -6.23
N GLY A 30 -8.14 8.53 -6.62
CA GLY A 30 -6.92 9.08 -6.01
C GLY A 30 -6.10 8.11 -5.17
N LYS A 31 -6.46 6.82 -5.11
CA LYS A 31 -5.67 5.76 -4.44
C LYS A 31 -4.19 5.78 -4.86
N SER A 32 -3.95 5.75 -6.17
CA SER A 32 -2.62 5.80 -6.78
C SER A 32 -1.80 7.02 -6.35
N VAL A 33 -2.45 8.18 -6.27
CA VAL A 33 -1.83 9.44 -5.84
C VAL A 33 -1.34 9.34 -4.40
N THR A 34 -2.15 8.76 -3.51
CA THR A 34 -1.75 8.50 -2.12
C THR A 34 -0.58 7.53 -2.06
N MET A 35 -0.60 6.43 -2.81
CA MET A 35 0.52 5.49 -2.84
C MET A 35 1.82 6.15 -3.32
N ILE A 36 1.76 6.96 -4.37
CA ILE A 36 2.93 7.70 -4.87
C ILE A 36 3.43 8.70 -3.81
N GLN A 37 2.53 9.47 -3.18
CA GLN A 37 2.90 10.42 -2.13
C GLN A 37 3.57 9.72 -0.93
N MET A 38 3.07 8.54 -0.54
CA MET A 38 3.71 7.71 0.48
C MET A 38 5.12 7.31 0.04
N ALA A 39 5.27 6.75 -1.17
CA ALA A 39 6.58 6.33 -1.68
C ALA A 39 7.59 7.49 -1.76
N LEU A 40 7.18 8.65 -2.28
CA LEU A 40 8.03 9.85 -2.33
C LEU A 40 8.47 10.28 -0.93
N THR A 41 7.54 10.30 0.04
CA THR A 41 7.87 10.66 1.42
C THR A 41 8.87 9.67 2.03
N LEU A 42 8.69 8.37 1.79
CA LEU A 42 9.58 7.31 2.28
C LEU A 42 10.99 7.45 1.66
N ILE A 43 11.09 7.66 0.36
CA ILE A 43 12.37 7.88 -0.37
C ILE A 43 13.09 9.12 0.15
N LYS A 44 12.37 10.24 0.31
CA LYS A 44 12.92 11.50 0.84
C LYS A 44 13.49 11.33 2.26
N ASN A 45 12.83 10.51 3.08
CA ASN A 45 13.23 10.25 4.47
C ASN A 45 14.11 9.00 4.63
N LYS A 46 14.73 8.51 3.54
CA LYS A 46 15.68 7.38 3.53
C LYS A 46 15.11 6.11 4.16
N GLN A 47 13.80 5.91 4.04
CA GLN A 47 13.16 4.69 4.51
C GLN A 47 13.41 3.55 3.55
N LYS A 48 13.40 2.34 4.08
CA LYS A 48 13.77 1.11 3.39
C LYS A 48 12.55 0.21 3.22
N GLY A 49 12.63 -0.74 2.29
CA GLY A 49 11.57 -1.70 2.08
C GLY A 49 11.21 -1.91 0.61
N LEU A 50 9.96 -2.32 0.34
CA LEU A 50 9.44 -2.66 -0.96
C LEU A 50 8.18 -1.84 -1.30
N PHE A 51 8.11 -1.36 -2.54
CA PHE A 51 6.88 -0.96 -3.22
C PHE A 51 6.67 -1.86 -4.43
N PHE A 52 5.58 -2.61 -4.47
CA PHE A 52 5.20 -3.42 -5.62
C PHE A 52 4.10 -2.74 -6.43
N ASP A 53 4.38 -2.53 -7.72
CA ASP A 53 3.48 -1.92 -8.70
C ASP A 53 3.08 -2.95 -9.76
N THR A 54 1.79 -3.27 -9.81
CA THR A 54 1.26 -4.31 -10.69
C THR A 54 1.24 -3.91 -12.18
N TYR A 55 1.11 -2.61 -12.47
CA TYR A 55 0.94 -2.10 -13.84
C TYR A 55 2.15 -1.28 -14.34
N GLY A 56 2.95 -0.75 -13.42
CA GLY A 56 4.19 -0.03 -13.72
C GLY A 56 4.05 1.48 -13.90
N ASP A 57 2.81 1.99 -13.95
CA ASP A 57 2.50 3.41 -14.07
C ASP A 57 2.89 4.20 -12.82
N LEU A 58 2.76 3.60 -11.63
CA LEU A 58 3.16 4.25 -10.37
C LEU A 58 4.68 4.33 -10.28
N ALA A 59 5.39 3.26 -10.62
CA ALA A 59 6.86 3.21 -10.63
C ALA A 59 7.45 4.24 -11.60
N GLU A 60 6.86 4.36 -12.80
CA GLU A 60 7.26 5.38 -13.78
C GLU A 60 7.02 6.81 -13.24
N THR A 61 5.85 7.05 -12.63
CA THR A 61 5.52 8.35 -12.05
C THR A 61 6.46 8.72 -10.90
N ILE A 62 6.75 7.78 -9.99
CA ILE A 62 7.72 7.96 -8.91
C ILE A 62 9.10 8.29 -9.48
N LYS A 63 9.58 7.53 -10.48
CA LYS A 63 10.86 7.80 -11.15
C LYS A 63 10.93 9.22 -11.72
N LYS A 64 9.85 9.70 -12.32
CA LYS A 64 9.76 11.06 -12.88
C LYS A 64 9.78 12.12 -11.78
N LEU A 65 9.18 11.87 -10.62
CA LEU A 65 9.08 12.84 -9.52
C LEU A 65 10.32 12.87 -8.60
N VAL A 66 11.17 11.84 -8.62
CA VAL A 66 12.45 11.86 -7.89
C VAL A 66 13.55 12.51 -8.74
N LYS A 67 13.82 13.79 -8.48
CA LYS A 67 14.77 14.61 -9.26
C LYS A 67 16.11 14.77 -8.56
N SER A 68 16.12 14.98 -7.25
CA SER A 68 17.36 15.29 -6.50
C SER A 68 18.34 14.10 -6.44
N LYS A 69 19.65 14.40 -6.45
CA LYS A 69 20.72 13.39 -6.41
C LYS A 69 20.67 12.55 -5.12
N SER A 70 20.36 13.19 -4.00
CA SER A 70 20.21 12.53 -2.69
C SER A 70 19.06 11.53 -2.69
N SER A 71 17.87 11.92 -3.17
CA SER A 71 16.72 11.02 -3.25
C SER A 71 16.95 9.87 -4.24
N LYS A 72 17.62 10.12 -5.38
CA LYS A 72 17.98 9.07 -6.35
C LYS A 72 18.88 7.97 -5.77
N ALA A 73 19.69 8.26 -4.76
CA ALA A 73 20.53 7.26 -4.11
C ALA A 73 19.73 6.32 -3.19
N ASN A 74 18.57 6.77 -2.69
CA ASN A 74 17.79 6.08 -1.66
C ASN A 74 16.83 5.03 -2.20
N PHE A 75 16.69 4.89 -3.52
CA PHE A 75 15.75 3.95 -4.12
C PHE A 75 16.33 3.25 -5.33
N ALA A 76 15.74 2.11 -5.69
CA ALA A 76 16.07 1.36 -6.89
C ALA A 76 14.78 0.85 -7.53
N ILE A 77 14.72 0.86 -8.86
CA ILE A 77 13.57 0.35 -9.61
C ILE A 77 14.01 -0.91 -10.37
N PHE A 78 13.20 -1.97 -10.29
CA PHE A 78 13.40 -3.19 -11.04
C PHE A 78 12.13 -3.64 -11.76
N ASP A 79 12.32 -4.23 -12.93
CA ASP A 79 11.28 -4.99 -13.63
C ASP A 79 11.14 -6.36 -12.92
N ALA A 80 9.92 -6.77 -12.60
CA ALA A 80 9.61 -8.02 -11.93
C ALA A 80 10.11 -9.26 -12.70
N ASN A 81 10.30 -9.16 -14.01
CA ASN A 81 10.87 -10.24 -14.83
C ASN A 81 12.39 -10.37 -14.71
N LYS A 82 13.07 -9.34 -14.21
CA LYS A 82 14.52 -9.22 -14.22
C LYS A 82 15.13 -9.25 -12.82
N ILE A 83 14.32 -9.04 -11.78
CA ILE A 83 14.79 -9.02 -10.41
C ILE A 83 15.02 -10.44 -9.87
N SER A 84 16.20 -10.68 -9.30
CA SER A 84 16.51 -11.94 -8.60
C SER A 84 16.26 -11.84 -7.09
N GLU A 85 16.25 -12.97 -6.39
CA GLU A 85 16.19 -12.98 -4.92
C GLU A 85 17.40 -12.25 -4.30
N LYS A 86 18.59 -12.40 -4.89
CA LYS A 86 19.82 -11.72 -4.44
C LYS A 86 19.69 -10.20 -4.58
N ASP A 87 19.03 -9.71 -5.63
CA ASP A 87 18.79 -8.29 -5.81
C ASP A 87 17.86 -7.73 -4.73
N ILE A 88 16.77 -8.46 -4.40
CA ILE A 88 15.86 -8.07 -3.30
C ILE A 88 16.63 -8.05 -1.98
N GLN A 89 17.33 -9.15 -1.65
CA GLN A 89 18.08 -9.28 -0.40
C GLN A 89 19.13 -8.19 -0.21
N LYS A 90 19.83 -7.82 -1.29
CA LYS A 90 20.87 -6.79 -1.27
C LYS A 90 20.27 -5.39 -1.11
N ASN A 91 19.25 -5.05 -1.91
CA ASN A 91 18.78 -3.67 -2.00
C ASN A 91 17.79 -3.29 -0.88
N ILE A 92 16.96 -4.23 -0.40
CA ILE A 92 15.92 -3.90 0.58
C ILE A 92 16.49 -3.42 1.93
N LYS A 93 17.73 -3.82 2.25
CA LYS A 93 18.43 -3.44 3.47
C LYS A 93 18.94 -2.00 3.48
N ASP A 94 19.08 -1.39 2.31
CA ASP A 94 19.73 -0.07 2.18
C ASP A 94 18.86 0.95 1.46
N LYS A 95 17.84 0.50 0.72
CA LYS A 95 17.04 1.33 -0.18
C LYS A 95 15.55 1.04 -0.07
N PHE A 96 14.75 1.98 -0.55
CA PHE A 96 13.39 1.74 -0.93
C PHE A 96 13.34 1.08 -2.32
N VAL A 97 13.03 -0.20 -2.38
CA VAL A 97 13.01 -0.98 -3.63
C VAL A 97 11.64 -0.89 -4.26
N ILE A 98 11.56 -0.39 -5.48
CA ILE A 98 10.33 -0.39 -6.28
C ILE A 98 10.45 -1.51 -7.30
N VAL A 99 9.48 -2.41 -7.31
CA VAL A 99 9.40 -3.49 -8.30
C VAL A 99 8.11 -3.32 -9.07
N PHE A 100 8.19 -3.35 -10.39
CA PHE A 100 7.02 -3.20 -11.24
C PHE A 100 6.85 -4.35 -12.21
N SER A 101 5.59 -4.66 -12.50
CA SER A 101 5.18 -5.58 -13.57
C SER A 101 4.50 -4.82 -14.71
N ARG A 102 4.20 -5.54 -15.80
CA ARG A 102 3.40 -5.02 -16.92
C ARG A 102 2.17 -5.89 -17.14
N THR A 103 1.25 -5.91 -16.18
CA THR A 103 0.07 -6.81 -16.19
C THR A 103 -0.69 -6.81 -17.52
N ALA A 104 -0.87 -5.64 -18.14
CA ALA A 104 -1.55 -5.52 -19.43
C ALA A 104 -0.87 -6.29 -20.57
N HIS A 105 0.46 -6.46 -20.51
CA HIS A 105 1.24 -7.19 -21.52
C HIS A 105 1.55 -8.63 -21.09
N GLU A 106 1.76 -8.87 -19.80
CA GLU A 106 2.20 -10.17 -19.26
C GLU A 106 1.06 -11.12 -18.94
N GLY A 107 -0.15 -10.58 -18.77
CA GLY A 107 -1.32 -11.31 -18.32
C GLY A 107 -1.38 -11.47 -16.79
N PHE A 108 -2.60 -11.35 -16.27
CA PHE A 108 -2.88 -11.31 -14.84
C PHE A 108 -2.32 -12.51 -14.04
N ARG A 109 -2.51 -13.74 -14.54
CA ARG A 109 -2.05 -14.96 -13.84
C ARG A 109 -0.53 -14.98 -13.63
N LYS A 110 0.24 -14.56 -14.63
CA LYS A 110 1.71 -14.55 -14.58
C LYS A 110 2.21 -13.46 -13.65
N THR A 111 1.62 -12.27 -13.73
CA THR A 111 1.97 -11.17 -12.82
C THR A 111 1.63 -11.52 -11.38
N ARG A 112 0.46 -12.12 -11.12
CA ARG A 112 0.04 -12.56 -9.78
C ARG A 112 1.07 -13.47 -9.12
N ALA A 113 1.49 -14.54 -9.80
CA ALA A 113 2.44 -15.50 -9.25
C ALA A 113 3.79 -14.85 -8.89
N LYS A 114 4.29 -13.98 -9.78
CA LYS A 114 5.56 -13.26 -9.55
C LYS A 114 5.46 -12.25 -8.42
N ALA A 115 4.38 -11.48 -8.39
CA ALA A 115 4.11 -10.52 -7.34
C ALA A 115 4.06 -11.19 -5.96
N ASN A 116 3.35 -12.32 -5.85
CA ASN A 116 3.30 -13.11 -4.62
C ASN A 116 4.71 -13.52 -4.16
N GLU A 117 5.53 -14.08 -5.06
CA GLU A 117 6.90 -14.49 -4.72
C GLU A 117 7.79 -13.31 -4.30
N ILE A 118 7.73 -12.21 -5.03
CA ILE A 118 8.56 -11.01 -4.78
C ILE A 118 8.20 -10.41 -3.41
N VAL A 119 6.91 -10.27 -3.13
CA VAL A 119 6.45 -9.70 -1.85
C VAL A 119 6.80 -10.64 -0.68
N LYS A 120 6.65 -11.96 -0.83
CA LYS A 120 7.11 -12.93 0.18
C LYS A 120 8.61 -12.84 0.44
N LYS A 121 9.43 -12.74 -0.61
CA LYS A 121 10.88 -12.55 -0.51
C LYS A 121 11.20 -11.24 0.21
N ALA A 122 10.48 -10.16 -0.05
CA ALA A 122 10.64 -8.92 0.69
C ALA A 122 10.33 -9.09 2.18
N TYR A 123 9.23 -9.76 2.56
CA TYR A 123 8.95 -10.06 3.98
C TYR A 123 10.04 -10.91 4.64
N LYS A 124 10.69 -11.81 3.91
CA LYS A 124 11.79 -12.64 4.42
C LYS A 124 13.04 -11.80 4.77
N PHE A 125 13.30 -10.72 4.03
CA PHE A 125 14.52 -9.94 4.16
C PHE A 125 14.34 -8.57 4.82
N ALA A 126 13.11 -8.08 4.92
CA ALA A 126 12.78 -6.83 5.58
C ALA A 126 13.10 -6.89 7.08
N GLN A 127 13.54 -5.76 7.62
CA GLN A 127 13.87 -5.56 9.02
C GLN A 127 12.79 -4.75 9.74
N LYS A 128 12.87 -4.71 11.07
CA LYS A 128 11.98 -3.88 11.89
C LYS A 128 12.10 -2.41 11.47
N GLY A 129 10.97 -1.79 11.13
CA GLY A 129 10.88 -0.42 10.64
C GLY A 129 10.78 -0.30 9.12
N ASP A 130 11.08 -1.37 8.36
CA ASP A 130 10.95 -1.36 6.90
C ASP A 130 9.48 -1.33 6.47
N TRP A 131 9.28 -0.91 5.22
CA TRP A 131 7.96 -0.73 4.62
C TRP A 131 7.67 -1.75 3.53
N ILE A 132 6.47 -2.30 3.49
CA ILE A 132 6.00 -3.11 2.36
C ILE A 132 4.67 -2.54 1.87
N ILE A 133 4.68 -1.99 0.66
CA ILE A 133 3.51 -1.42 -0.01
C ILE A 133 3.23 -2.27 -1.24
N ALA A 134 2.02 -2.81 -1.36
CA ALA A 134 1.62 -3.64 -2.50
C ALA A 134 0.36 -3.09 -3.15
N ASP A 135 0.40 -2.85 -4.46
CA ASP A 135 -0.79 -2.64 -5.29
C ASP A 135 -1.41 -3.97 -5.73
N GLN A 136 -2.75 -4.03 -5.78
CA GLN A 136 -3.52 -5.26 -5.97
C GLN A 136 -3.11 -6.35 -4.96
N ALA A 137 -2.93 -5.97 -3.70
CA ALA A 137 -2.39 -6.81 -2.65
C ALA A 137 -3.21 -8.09 -2.37
N PHE A 138 -4.52 -8.05 -2.61
CA PHE A 138 -5.47 -9.13 -2.41
C PHE A 138 -5.51 -10.07 -3.61
N ASP A 139 -5.26 -9.56 -4.81
CA ASP A 139 -5.16 -10.39 -6.00
C ASP A 139 -3.97 -11.35 -5.93
N ILE A 140 -2.91 -10.98 -5.23
CA ILE A 140 -1.67 -11.76 -5.12
C ILE A 140 -1.61 -12.65 -3.87
N ILE A 141 -2.68 -12.68 -3.07
CA ILE A 141 -2.65 -13.34 -1.77
C ILE A 141 -2.71 -14.88 -1.91
N ASP A 142 -2.06 -15.54 -0.96
CA ASP A 142 -2.19 -16.95 -0.60
C ASP A 142 -1.99 -17.10 0.91
N ASP A 143 -2.13 -18.31 1.48
CA ASP A 143 -2.10 -18.53 2.93
C ASP A 143 -0.82 -17.99 3.59
N VAL A 144 0.33 -18.20 2.94
CA VAL A 144 1.63 -17.75 3.45
C VAL A 144 1.72 -16.23 3.45
N LEU A 145 1.29 -15.57 2.37
CA LEU A 145 1.34 -14.11 2.29
C LEU A 145 0.30 -13.45 3.21
N LEU A 146 -0.89 -14.05 3.33
CA LEU A 146 -1.90 -13.64 4.31
C LEU A 146 -1.34 -13.68 5.73
N GLU A 147 -0.67 -14.76 6.11
CA GLU A 147 -0.06 -14.85 7.43
C GLU A 147 0.94 -13.71 7.67
N LYS A 148 1.77 -13.35 6.67
CA LYS A 148 2.66 -12.19 6.76
C LYS A 148 1.90 -10.89 6.96
N TYR A 149 0.81 -10.66 6.23
CA TYR A 149 -0.04 -9.47 6.39
C TYR A 149 -0.65 -9.37 7.80
N LEU A 150 -1.09 -10.49 8.37
CA LEU A 150 -1.66 -10.55 9.72
C LEU A 150 -0.62 -10.33 10.82
N GLN A 151 0.65 -10.68 10.57
CA GLN A 151 1.73 -10.62 11.54
C GLN A 151 2.61 -9.36 11.47
N THR A 152 2.28 -8.40 10.62
CA THR A 152 3.08 -7.17 10.39
C THR A 152 3.49 -6.45 11.69
N LYS A 153 2.57 -6.34 12.66
CA LYS A 153 2.85 -5.79 14.00
C LYS A 153 3.95 -6.56 14.73
N LYS A 154 3.88 -7.90 14.73
CA LYS A 154 4.85 -8.80 15.37
C LYS A 154 6.21 -8.72 14.69
N LEU A 155 6.21 -8.63 13.36
CA LEU A 155 7.43 -8.48 12.55
C LEU A 155 8.05 -7.08 12.66
N GLY A 156 7.28 -6.09 13.14
CA GLY A 156 7.69 -4.69 13.16
C GLY A 156 7.83 -4.08 11.77
N ILE A 157 7.20 -4.68 10.76
CA ILE A 157 7.20 -4.21 9.36
C ILE A 157 5.94 -3.37 9.14
N LYS A 158 6.10 -2.21 8.49
CA LYS A 158 5.01 -1.29 8.19
C LYS A 158 4.41 -1.65 6.84
N THR A 159 3.14 -2.04 6.81
CA THR A 159 2.52 -2.60 5.61
C THR A 159 1.33 -1.78 5.14
N VAL A 160 1.25 -1.55 3.82
CA VAL A 160 0.09 -0.97 3.14
C VAL A 160 -0.40 -1.94 2.08
N LEU A 161 -1.66 -2.33 2.19
CA LEU A 161 -2.33 -3.24 1.26
C LEU A 161 -3.33 -2.42 0.45
N ALA A 162 -3.00 -2.16 -0.82
CA ALA A 162 -3.79 -1.29 -1.66
C ALA A 162 -4.60 -2.09 -2.67
N ASP A 163 -5.90 -1.84 -2.74
CA ASP A 163 -6.80 -2.63 -3.57
C ASP A 163 -8.04 -1.86 -4.02
N GLN A 164 -8.77 -2.40 -4.99
CA GLN A 164 -10.03 -1.78 -5.42
C GLN A 164 -11.19 -2.12 -4.48
N THR A 165 -11.19 -3.34 -3.96
CA THR A 165 -12.27 -3.92 -3.16
C THR A 165 -11.70 -4.95 -2.21
N ILE A 166 -12.26 -5.06 -1.01
CA ILE A 166 -11.95 -6.16 -0.10
C ILE A 166 -12.72 -7.44 -0.47
N MET A 167 -13.68 -7.35 -1.40
CA MET A 167 -14.53 -8.47 -1.82
C MET A 167 -13.78 -9.54 -2.62
N ALA A 168 -12.54 -9.28 -3.05
CA ALA A 168 -11.66 -10.30 -3.65
C ALA A 168 -11.30 -11.42 -2.67
N LEU A 169 -11.45 -11.18 -1.37
CA LEU A 169 -11.13 -12.10 -0.29
C LEU A 169 -12.35 -12.89 0.18
N SER A 170 -12.10 -14.12 0.65
CA SER A 170 -13.10 -14.93 1.34
C SER A 170 -13.55 -14.28 2.65
N ASP A 171 -14.72 -14.67 3.17
CA ASP A 171 -15.25 -14.10 4.43
C ASP A 171 -14.30 -14.32 5.61
N LYS A 172 -13.64 -15.47 5.66
CA LYS A 172 -12.62 -15.79 6.68
C LYS A 172 -11.46 -14.80 6.61
N GLU A 173 -10.89 -14.60 5.42
CA GLU A 173 -9.75 -13.69 5.20
C GLU A 173 -10.11 -12.24 5.52
N LYS A 174 -11.30 -11.78 5.08
CA LYS A 174 -11.80 -10.43 5.39
C LYS A 174 -11.90 -10.20 6.89
N LEU A 175 -12.42 -11.17 7.64
CA LEU A 175 -12.54 -11.08 9.09
C LEU A 175 -11.17 -11.12 9.80
N GLN A 176 -10.23 -11.92 9.31
CA GLN A 176 -8.86 -11.96 9.85
C GLN A 176 -8.13 -10.63 9.61
N LEU A 177 -8.15 -10.11 8.38
CA LEU A 177 -7.52 -8.83 8.06
C LEU A 177 -8.16 -7.67 8.82
N LYS A 178 -9.49 -7.65 8.95
CA LYS A 178 -10.19 -6.68 9.80
C LYS A 178 -9.60 -6.65 11.22
N LYS A 179 -9.42 -7.83 11.84
CA LYS A 179 -8.90 -7.94 13.22
C LYS A 179 -7.45 -7.46 13.31
N ALA A 180 -6.64 -7.71 12.28
CA ALA A 180 -5.24 -7.33 12.24
C ALA A 180 -5.01 -5.85 11.88
N ALA A 181 -5.90 -5.25 11.09
CA ALA A 181 -5.73 -3.91 10.51
C ALA A 181 -5.41 -2.85 11.57
N GLY A 182 -4.33 -2.09 11.33
CA GLY A 182 -3.93 -0.94 12.15
C GLY A 182 -4.55 0.37 11.68
N GLY A 183 -5.11 0.39 10.48
CA GLY A 183 -5.79 1.54 9.93
C GLY A 183 -6.42 1.29 8.58
N TYR A 184 -7.21 2.26 8.13
CA TYR A 184 -7.93 2.22 6.87
C TYR A 184 -7.85 3.57 6.18
N VAL A 185 -7.61 3.56 4.88
CA VAL A 185 -7.73 4.71 3.98
C VAL A 185 -8.74 4.31 2.91
N ILE A 186 -9.97 4.79 3.04
CA ILE A 186 -11.11 4.35 2.21
C ILE A 186 -11.59 5.51 1.35
N TYR A 187 -11.26 5.44 0.07
CA TYR A 187 -11.88 6.27 -0.97
C TYR A 187 -13.29 5.75 -1.29
N LYS A 188 -13.92 6.32 -2.31
CA LYS A 188 -15.16 5.77 -2.86
C LYS A 188 -14.99 4.28 -3.22
N VAL A 189 -15.86 3.43 -2.68
CA VAL A 189 -15.91 1.98 -2.93
C VAL A 189 -17.27 1.58 -3.52
N ARG A 190 -17.39 0.34 -4.02
CA ARG A 190 -18.66 -0.19 -4.57
C ARG A 190 -19.65 -0.52 -3.45
N GLY A 191 -20.91 -0.78 -3.84
CA GLY A 191 -21.99 -1.07 -2.89
C GLY A 191 -21.72 -2.24 -1.94
N LEU A 192 -21.08 -3.31 -2.42
CA LEU A 192 -20.74 -4.48 -1.58
C LEU A 192 -19.78 -4.10 -0.45
N ASP A 193 -18.67 -3.42 -0.76
CA ASP A 193 -17.75 -2.88 0.25
C ASP A 193 -18.45 -1.88 1.17
N ALA A 194 -19.24 -0.96 0.61
CA ALA A 194 -19.97 0.06 1.36
C ALA A 194 -21.01 -0.52 2.33
N ASN A 195 -21.50 -1.73 2.07
CA ASN A 195 -22.38 -2.47 2.97
C ASN A 195 -21.59 -3.30 3.98
N TRP A 196 -20.47 -3.91 3.56
CA TRP A 196 -19.67 -4.78 4.41
C TRP A 196 -18.94 -4.00 5.51
N PHE A 197 -18.34 -2.85 5.19
CA PHE A 197 -17.54 -2.06 6.13
C PHE A 197 -18.36 -1.55 7.33
N PRO A 198 -19.50 -0.87 7.18
CA PRO A 198 -20.29 -0.39 8.32
C PRO A 198 -20.81 -1.53 9.22
N LYS A 199 -21.07 -2.72 8.66
CA LYS A 199 -21.51 -3.91 9.42
C LYS A 199 -20.38 -4.54 10.20
N ASN A 200 -19.20 -4.63 9.60
CA ASN A 200 -18.08 -5.39 10.17
C ASN A 200 -17.06 -4.50 10.87
N VAL A 201 -16.92 -3.24 10.52
CA VAL A 201 -15.92 -2.32 11.04
C VAL A 201 -16.67 -1.12 11.65
N PRO A 202 -17.03 -1.17 12.95
CA PRO A 202 -18.00 -0.24 13.57
C PRO A 202 -17.67 1.25 13.41
N ILE A 203 -16.40 1.59 13.23
CA ILE A 203 -15.96 2.98 13.01
C ILE A 203 -16.53 3.60 11.71
N PHE A 204 -16.95 2.76 10.77
CA PHE A 204 -17.61 3.17 9.53
C PHE A 204 -19.14 3.14 9.61
N LYS A 205 -19.74 2.82 10.77
CA LYS A 205 -21.21 2.84 10.95
C LYS A 205 -21.77 4.22 10.60
N GLY A 206 -22.79 4.25 9.74
CA GLY A 206 -23.42 5.49 9.26
C GLY A 206 -22.60 6.27 8.22
N LYS A 207 -21.43 5.78 7.80
CA LYS A 207 -20.64 6.42 6.73
C LYS A 207 -21.10 5.91 5.36
N LYS A 208 -21.38 6.84 4.46
CA LYS A 208 -21.78 6.53 3.08
C LYS A 208 -20.56 6.38 2.18
N LEU A 209 -19.88 5.24 2.27
CA LEU A 209 -18.60 5.02 1.58
C LEU A 209 -18.71 5.03 0.05
N SER A 210 -19.85 4.59 -0.50
CA SER A 210 -20.15 4.62 -1.94
C SER A 210 -20.45 6.04 -2.48
N GLU A 211 -20.76 6.98 -1.60
CA GLU A 211 -21.05 8.39 -1.93
C GLU A 211 -19.86 9.31 -1.63
N THR A 212 -18.70 8.75 -1.24
CA THR A 212 -17.50 9.56 -0.99
C THR A 212 -17.14 10.35 -2.26
N PRO A 213 -16.99 11.69 -2.19
CA PRO A 213 -16.63 12.50 -3.34
C PRO A 213 -15.28 12.11 -3.94
N LYS A 214 -15.11 12.41 -5.22
CA LYS A 214 -13.86 12.16 -5.94
C LYS A 214 -12.70 12.88 -5.24
N TYR A 215 -11.57 12.18 -5.08
CA TYR A 215 -10.39 12.65 -4.36
C TYR A 215 -10.62 12.93 -2.87
N GLU A 216 -11.71 12.46 -2.28
CA GLU A 216 -11.89 12.44 -0.84
C GLU A 216 -11.82 11.01 -0.32
N PHE A 217 -11.39 10.86 0.93
CA PHE A 217 -11.29 9.57 1.58
C PHE A 217 -11.56 9.69 3.07
N TYR A 218 -11.96 8.57 3.67
CA TYR A 218 -11.97 8.42 5.11
C TYR A 218 -10.66 7.81 5.56
N PHE A 219 -10.01 8.43 6.55
CA PHE A 219 -8.91 7.82 7.28
C PHE A 219 -9.40 7.40 8.65
N ALA A 220 -9.21 6.14 8.98
CA ALA A 220 -9.55 5.55 10.28
C ALA A 220 -8.33 4.90 10.90
N SER A 221 -7.95 5.33 12.10
CA SER A 221 -6.89 4.73 12.92
C SER A 221 -7.16 5.03 14.39
N ASN A 222 -6.70 4.19 15.31
CA ASN A 222 -6.83 4.41 16.76
C ASN A 222 -8.25 4.77 17.22
N LYS A 223 -9.26 4.10 16.67
CA LYS A 223 -10.70 4.34 16.93
C LYS A 223 -11.21 5.75 16.55
N LYS A 224 -10.42 6.55 15.83
CA LYS A 224 -10.83 7.84 15.27
C LYS A 224 -10.99 7.71 13.76
N ILE A 225 -11.98 8.40 13.22
CA ILE A 225 -12.23 8.49 11.78
C ILE A 225 -12.45 9.95 11.41
N ALA A 226 -11.83 10.38 10.32
CA ALA A 226 -12.06 11.68 9.74
C ALA A 226 -12.02 11.59 8.21
N LYS A 227 -12.64 12.56 7.55
CA LYS A 227 -12.71 12.66 6.11
C LYS A 227 -11.71 13.72 5.64
N PHE A 228 -10.95 13.41 4.61
CA PHE A 228 -9.89 14.25 4.10
C PHE A 228 -9.94 14.35 2.57
N LYS A 229 -9.31 15.40 2.03
CA LYS A 229 -9.05 15.56 0.60
C LYS A 229 -7.69 14.95 0.26
N GLY A 230 -7.55 14.33 -0.89
CA GLY A 230 -6.31 13.78 -1.42
C GLY A 230 -5.30 14.88 -1.78
N VAL A 231 -4.04 14.47 -1.95
CA VAL A 231 -2.95 15.38 -2.32
C VAL A 231 -2.78 15.42 -3.84
N PHE A 232 -3.37 16.39 -4.52
CA PHE A 232 -3.17 16.60 -5.96
C PHE A 232 -3.08 18.10 -6.28
N PRO A 233 -2.08 18.57 -7.06
CA PRO A 233 -1.04 17.79 -7.75
C PRO A 233 0.08 17.30 -6.82
N LEU A 234 0.78 16.23 -7.24
CA LEU A 234 1.96 15.70 -6.55
C LEU A 234 3.18 16.62 -6.77
N LYS A 235 4.06 16.69 -5.76
CA LYS A 235 5.30 17.49 -5.81
C LYS A 235 6.53 16.61 -6.03
N ALA A 236 7.47 17.10 -6.84
CA ALA A 236 8.77 16.45 -7.02
C ALA A 236 9.66 16.59 -5.78
N ILE A 237 10.61 15.65 -5.62
CA ILE A 237 11.58 15.60 -4.51
C ILE A 237 13.04 15.41 -4.97
#